data_AF-A0A9W7GKR3-F1
#
_entry.id   AF-A0A9W7GKR3-F1
#
_cell.length_a   1.000
_cell.length_b   1.000
_cell.length_c   1.000
_cell.angle_alpha   90.00
_cell.angle_beta   90.00
_cell.angle_gamma   90.00
#
_symmetry.space_group_name_H-M   'P 1'
#
loop_
_entity.id
_entity.type
_entity.pdbx_description
1 polymer ?
#
loop_
_entity_poly.entity_id
_entity_poly.type
_entity_poly.pdbx_seq_one_letter_code
_entity_poly.pdbx_strand_id
1 'polypeptide(L)'
;MSASVFSRASKEEGHVHVSKYLSLQVPPTLGSPIPLLHTISLFSGPISILVIRARALAEGGRGRRDAFFKLLVGSEGLPPTLNFYKWPSDKVRDLVVGPITEELCFRAVVVPYLLSAGLPPLKCVFVAPLLFGFAHVHHAINRLREGHPFAITVVNTIFQFCYTYLFGAYATYALLKTNDVMSVIACHSFCNFMGLPMLPSPNDREVYVHRGWVYASYFFGLSVFTFGFVIYGSAAKPAGALGDLTFD
;
A
#
# COMPACT_ATOMS: atom_id res chain seq x y z
N MET A 1 -46.77 -34.75 -12.40
CA MET A 1 -45.95 -33.84 -13.23
C MET A 1 -46.76 -32.56 -13.43
N SER A 2 -46.37 -31.33 -13.11
CA SER A 2 -45.28 -30.77 -12.32
C SER A 2 -45.70 -29.32 -12.03
N ALA A 3 -46.50 -29.10 -10.97
CA ALA A 3 -46.83 -27.77 -10.45
C ALA A 3 -45.93 -27.39 -9.27
N SER A 4 -44.85 -28.15 -9.04
CA SER A 4 -43.90 -27.96 -7.93
C SER A 4 -42.59 -27.28 -8.34
N VAL A 5 -42.42 -26.92 -9.62
CA VAL A 5 -41.18 -26.29 -10.12
C VAL A 5 -41.21 -24.77 -10.00
N PHE A 6 -42.39 -24.14 -10.02
CA PHE A 6 -42.52 -22.68 -9.89
C PHE A 6 -42.69 -22.16 -8.46
N SER A 7 -42.96 -23.04 -7.48
CA SER A 7 -43.08 -22.64 -6.06
C SER A 7 -41.73 -22.62 -5.33
N ARG A 8 -40.69 -23.26 -5.90
CA ARG A 8 -39.34 -23.30 -5.33
C ARG A 8 -38.45 -22.11 -5.74
N ALA A 9 -38.93 -21.25 -6.64
CA ALA A 9 -38.18 -20.11 -7.17
C ALA A 9 -38.37 -18.80 -6.38
N SER A 10 -39.00 -18.82 -5.19
CA SER A 10 -39.26 -17.59 -4.40
C SER A 10 -38.76 -17.62 -2.95
N LYS A 11 -37.84 -18.51 -2.59
CA LYS A 11 -37.41 -18.67 -1.18
C LYS A 11 -35.92 -18.75 -0.89
N GLU A 12 -35.07 -18.30 -1.80
CA GLU A 12 -33.66 -18.01 -1.50
C GLU A 12 -33.24 -16.65 -2.07
N GLU A 13 -34.03 -15.60 -1.85
CA GLU A 13 -33.46 -14.24 -1.81
C GLU A 13 -32.72 -14.08 -0.47
N GLY A 14 -31.62 -14.82 -0.30
CA GLY A 14 -30.64 -14.48 0.70
C GLY A 14 -30.09 -13.11 0.32
N HIS A 15 -30.39 -12.08 1.10
CA HIS A 15 -29.78 -10.76 0.94
C HIS A 15 -28.25 -10.92 0.91
N VAL A 16 -27.68 -10.99 -0.28
CA VAL A 16 -26.23 -11.07 -0.41
C VAL A 16 -25.73 -9.66 -0.12
N HIS A 17 -25.25 -9.47 1.10
CA HIS A 17 -24.69 -8.21 1.53
C HIS A 17 -23.60 -7.80 0.53
N VAL A 18 -23.74 -6.62 -0.09
CA VAL A 18 -22.76 -6.05 -1.02
C VAL A 18 -21.35 -6.03 -0.40
N SER A 19 -21.23 -5.93 0.93
CA SER A 19 -19.97 -6.04 1.66
C SER A 19 -19.25 -7.39 1.48
N LYS A 20 -20.00 -8.48 1.24
CA LYS A 20 -19.44 -9.80 0.89
C LYS A 20 -18.84 -9.81 -0.51
N TYR A 21 -19.38 -9.01 -1.43
CA TYR A 21 -18.83 -8.82 -2.79
C TYR A 21 -17.72 -7.76 -2.86
N LEU A 22 -17.70 -6.79 -1.95
CA LEU A 22 -16.70 -5.71 -1.96
C LEU A 22 -15.44 -6.03 -1.15
N SER A 23 -15.24 -7.26 -0.68
CA SER A 23 -14.19 -7.59 0.32
C SER A 23 -14.17 -6.61 1.52
N LEU A 24 -15.30 -5.94 1.80
CA LEU A 24 -15.46 -5.00 2.91
C LEU A 24 -15.77 -5.78 4.19
N GLN A 25 -14.96 -6.80 4.47
CA GLN A 25 -14.85 -7.29 5.84
C GLN A 25 -13.90 -6.33 6.55
N VAL A 26 -14.47 -5.28 7.12
CA VAL A 26 -13.78 -4.54 8.18
C VAL A 26 -13.90 -5.44 9.40
N PRO A 27 -12.83 -6.15 9.84
CA PRO A 27 -12.91 -6.91 11.08
C PRO A 27 -13.37 -5.95 12.19
N PRO A 28 -14.19 -6.42 13.17
CA PRO A 28 -14.65 -5.58 14.28
C PRO A 28 -13.50 -5.05 15.14
N THR A 29 -12.30 -5.61 14.98
CA THR A 29 -11.04 -5.14 15.56
C THR A 29 -10.25 -4.35 14.53
N LEU A 30 -9.54 -3.31 14.98
CA LEU A 30 -8.52 -2.58 14.19
C LEU A 30 -7.70 -3.58 13.35
N GLY A 31 -7.51 -3.27 12.07
CA GLY A 31 -6.94 -4.19 11.08
C GLY A 31 -5.65 -4.89 11.53
N SER A 32 -5.39 -6.07 10.96
CA SER A 32 -4.21 -6.86 11.31
C SER A 32 -2.94 -6.02 11.15
N PRO A 33 -2.13 -5.78 12.20
CA PRO A 33 -0.94 -4.93 12.08
C PRO A 33 0.15 -5.54 11.17
N ILE A 34 -0.05 -6.81 10.82
CA ILE A 34 0.88 -7.68 10.12
C ILE A 34 1.32 -7.07 8.77
N PRO A 35 0.45 -6.79 7.76
CA PRO A 35 0.87 -6.18 6.49
C PRO A 35 1.59 -4.85 6.67
N LEU A 36 1.17 -4.02 7.63
CA LEU A 36 1.83 -2.75 7.90
C LEU A 36 3.25 -2.96 8.42
N LEU A 37 3.45 -3.84 9.41
CA LEU A 37 4.78 -4.19 9.93
C LEU A 37 5.69 -4.76 8.84
N HIS A 38 5.13 -5.57 7.96
CA HIS A 38 5.86 -6.11 6.81
C HIS A 38 6.24 -5.01 5.83
N THR A 39 5.33 -4.10 5.50
CA THR A 39 5.64 -2.90 4.70
C THR A 39 6.75 -2.06 5.35
N ILE A 40 6.65 -1.77 6.66
CA ILE A 40 7.65 -1.00 7.41
C ILE A 40 9.04 -1.62 7.31
N SER A 41 9.15 -2.95 7.27
CA SER A 41 10.45 -3.63 7.15
C SER A 41 11.21 -3.21 5.87
N LEU A 42 10.51 -2.99 4.76
CA LEU A 42 11.11 -2.53 3.50
C LEU A 42 11.73 -1.13 3.62
N PHE A 43 11.23 -0.31 4.54
CA PHE A 43 11.70 1.06 4.80
C PHE A 43 12.81 1.14 5.85
N SER A 44 13.44 0.02 6.22
CA SER A 44 14.59 -0.01 7.14
C SER A 44 15.73 0.93 6.69
N GLY A 45 15.97 1.03 5.38
CA GLY A 45 16.92 1.97 4.78
C GLY A 45 16.58 3.45 5.09
N PRO A 46 15.46 3.98 4.58
CA PRO A 46 15.03 5.36 4.87
C PRO A 46 14.91 5.67 6.36
N ILE A 47 14.41 4.73 7.17
CA ILE A 47 14.35 4.90 8.63
C ILE A 47 15.75 5.04 9.23
N SER A 48 16.74 4.28 8.76
CA SER A 48 18.13 4.42 9.23
C SER A 48 18.72 5.79 8.89
N ILE A 49 18.37 6.36 7.73
CA ILE A 49 18.76 7.73 7.35
C ILE A 49 18.14 8.75 8.30
N LEU A 50 16.85 8.63 8.62
CA LEU A 50 16.17 9.49 9.59
C LEU A 50 16.82 9.41 10.97
N VAL A 51 17.20 8.21 11.42
CA VAL A 51 17.89 8.00 12.70
C VAL A 51 19.26 8.66 12.71
N ILE A 52 20.04 8.55 11.64
CA ILE A 52 21.37 9.18 11.52
C ILE A 52 21.22 10.71 11.61
N ARG A 53 20.35 11.30 10.79
CA ARG A 53 20.08 12.74 10.80
C ARG A 53 19.55 13.23 12.15
N ALA A 54 18.69 12.44 12.80
CA ALA A 54 18.15 12.78 14.12
C ALA A 54 19.23 12.79 15.20
N ARG A 55 20.23 11.91 15.10
CA ARG A 55 21.39 11.90 16.02
C ARG A 55 22.25 13.13 15.82
N ALA A 56 22.58 13.48 14.57
CA ALA A 56 23.34 14.69 14.25
C ALA A 56 22.64 15.97 14.76
N LEU A 57 21.33 16.08 14.55
CA LEU A 57 20.54 17.20 15.09
C LEU A 57 20.48 17.23 16.62
N ALA A 58 20.55 16.07 17.28
CA ALA A 58 20.51 15.98 18.74
C ALA A 58 21.84 16.39 19.38
N GLU A 59 22.97 16.15 18.71
CA GLU A 59 24.29 16.63 19.14
C GLU A 59 24.36 18.17 19.17
N GLY A 60 23.52 18.85 18.38
CA GLY A 60 23.31 20.30 18.45
C GLY A 60 22.47 20.79 19.64
N GLY A 61 22.27 19.97 20.68
CA GLY A 61 21.58 20.34 21.93
C GLY A 61 20.08 20.07 21.97
N ARG A 62 19.51 19.39 20.97
CA ARG A 62 18.09 18.98 20.93
C ARG A 62 17.91 17.57 21.51
N GLY A 63 16.78 17.31 22.16
CA GLY A 63 16.42 15.94 22.56
C GLY A 63 16.35 15.00 21.35
N ARG A 64 16.93 13.79 21.44
CA ARG A 64 16.96 12.82 20.33
C ARG A 64 15.58 12.45 19.80
N ARG A 65 14.58 12.34 20.69
CA ARG A 65 13.19 12.07 20.32
C ARG A 65 12.57 13.24 19.55
N ASP A 66 12.82 14.47 19.99
CA ASP A 66 12.29 15.68 19.34
C ASP A 66 12.94 15.92 17.98
N ALA A 67 14.24 15.62 17.86
CA ALA A 67 14.96 15.66 16.60
C ALA A 67 14.40 14.64 15.60
N PHE A 68 14.18 13.40 16.05
CA PHE A 68 13.57 12.36 15.22
C PHE A 68 12.15 12.72 14.79
N PHE A 69 11.29 13.15 15.73
CA PHE A 69 9.92 13.54 15.41
C PHE A 69 9.87 14.74 14.46
N LYS A 70 10.75 15.74 14.65
CA LYS A 70 10.88 16.87 13.72
C LYS A 70 11.29 16.42 12.33
N LEU A 71 12.20 15.47 12.20
CA LEU A 71 12.59 14.97 10.87
C LEU A 71 11.51 14.11 10.25
N LEU A 72 10.89 13.23 11.03
CA LEU A 72 9.83 12.34 10.57
C LEU A 72 8.61 13.12 10.07
N VAL A 73 8.14 14.11 10.84
CA VAL A 73 6.90 14.85 10.55
C VAL A 73 7.18 16.20 9.89
N GLY A 74 8.15 16.95 10.40
CA GLY A 74 8.40 18.33 9.99
C GLY A 74 9.14 18.48 8.67
N SER A 75 9.95 17.49 8.24
CA SER A 75 10.61 17.56 6.91
C SER A 75 9.61 17.37 5.76
N GLU A 76 8.47 16.72 6.05
CA GLU A 76 7.37 16.50 5.12
C GLU A 76 6.34 17.64 5.11
N GLY A 77 6.59 18.74 5.82
CA GLY A 77 5.65 19.88 5.89
C GLY A 77 4.37 19.59 6.68
N LEU A 78 4.33 18.51 7.47
CA LEU A 78 3.18 18.17 8.31
C LEU A 78 3.22 18.96 9.63
N PRO A 79 2.08 19.50 10.08
CA PRO A 79 2.00 20.12 11.39
C PRO A 79 2.05 19.05 12.49
N PRO A 80 2.60 19.35 13.69
CA PRO A 80 2.71 18.40 14.80
C PRO A 80 1.37 18.22 15.53
N THR A 81 0.31 17.87 14.80
CA THR A 81 -1.04 17.70 15.33
C THR A 81 -1.79 16.65 14.52
N LEU A 82 -2.69 15.90 15.17
CA LEU A 82 -3.61 14.99 14.49
C LEU A 82 -4.87 15.70 13.97
N ASN A 83 -4.98 17.02 14.16
CA ASN A 83 -6.09 17.78 13.62
C ASN A 83 -5.91 17.98 12.11
N PHE A 84 -6.53 17.10 11.32
CA PHE A 84 -6.49 17.12 9.85
C PHE A 84 -6.93 18.45 9.22
N TYR A 85 -7.76 19.26 9.90
CA TYR A 85 -8.14 20.60 9.41
C TYR A 85 -6.97 21.59 9.39
N LYS A 86 -5.89 21.31 10.12
CA LYS A 86 -4.67 22.12 10.12
C LYS A 86 -3.64 21.63 9.12
N TRP A 87 -3.87 20.49 8.46
CA TRP A 87 -2.92 19.91 7.52
C TRP A 87 -3.06 20.59 6.15
N PRO A 88 -1.95 20.75 5.42
CA PRO A 88 -2.00 21.13 4.01
C PRO A 88 -2.90 20.18 3.21
N SER A 89 -3.69 20.73 2.28
CA SER A 89 -4.69 19.96 1.53
C SER A 89 -4.07 18.85 0.68
N ASP A 90 -2.87 19.09 0.13
CA ASP A 90 -2.07 18.10 -0.58
C ASP A 90 -1.69 16.92 0.34
N LYS A 91 -1.32 17.18 1.60
CA LYS A 91 -0.98 16.12 2.55
C LYS A 91 -2.19 15.31 2.99
N VAL A 92 -3.34 15.94 3.20
CA VAL A 92 -4.59 15.22 3.47
C VAL A 92 -4.97 14.33 2.28
N ARG A 93 -4.84 14.88 1.06
CA ARG A 93 -5.07 14.11 -0.17
C ARG A 93 -4.12 12.92 -0.26
N ASP A 94 -2.82 13.13 -0.11
CA ASP A 94 -1.81 12.11 -0.41
C ASP A 94 -1.69 11.04 0.69
N LEU A 95 -1.99 11.38 1.94
CA LEU A 95 -1.81 10.46 3.08
C LEU A 95 -3.13 9.80 3.54
N VAL A 96 -4.28 10.37 3.20
CA VAL A 96 -5.58 9.88 3.68
C VAL A 96 -6.53 9.63 2.52
N VAL A 97 -6.92 10.66 1.77
CA VAL A 97 -8.01 10.54 0.78
C VAL A 97 -7.61 9.64 -0.39
N GLY A 98 -6.43 9.84 -0.97
CA GLY A 98 -5.87 9.02 -2.05
C GLY A 98 -5.79 7.55 -1.65
N PRO A 99 -5.02 7.20 -0.59
CA PRO A 99 -4.95 5.83 -0.09
C PRO A 99 -6.31 5.17 0.14
N ILE A 100 -7.25 5.85 0.80
CA ILE A 100 -8.60 5.28 1.04
C ILE A 100 -9.32 5.03 -0.29
N THR A 101 -9.40 6.04 -1.15
CA THR A 101 -10.19 5.95 -2.39
C THR A 101 -9.58 4.97 -3.39
N GLU A 102 -8.27 4.95 -3.53
CA GLU A 102 -7.55 4.06 -4.43
C GLU A 102 -7.62 2.60 -3.96
N GLU A 103 -7.42 2.32 -2.67
CA GLU A 103 -7.53 0.95 -2.17
C GLU A 103 -9.00 0.46 -2.19
N LEU A 104 -9.99 1.31 -1.91
CA LEU A 104 -11.38 0.91 -2.09
C LEU A 104 -11.69 0.61 -3.57
N CYS A 105 -11.24 1.42 -4.50
CA CYS A 105 -11.47 1.19 -5.92
C CYS A 105 -10.74 -0.07 -6.43
N PHE A 106 -9.43 -0.14 -6.25
CA PHE A 106 -8.62 -1.19 -6.89
C PHE A 106 -8.55 -2.48 -6.09
N ARG A 107 -8.79 -2.46 -4.77
CA ARG A 107 -8.70 -3.65 -3.90
C ARG A 107 -10.09 -4.10 -3.45
N ALA A 108 -10.94 -3.21 -2.95
CA ALA A 108 -12.27 -3.60 -2.51
C ALA A 108 -13.26 -3.85 -3.68
N VAL A 109 -13.10 -3.20 -4.84
CA VAL A 109 -14.00 -3.42 -6.00
C VAL A 109 -13.38 -4.34 -7.05
N VAL A 110 -12.20 -3.99 -7.58
CA VAL A 110 -11.61 -4.69 -8.72
C VAL A 110 -11.20 -6.12 -8.38
N VAL A 111 -10.57 -6.38 -7.23
CA VAL A 111 -10.09 -7.74 -6.89
C VAL A 111 -11.26 -8.73 -6.74
N PRO A 112 -12.34 -8.43 -5.99
CA PRO A 112 -13.49 -9.32 -5.93
C PRO A 112 -14.19 -9.51 -7.26
N TYR A 113 -14.27 -8.47 -8.11
CA TYR A 113 -14.79 -8.61 -9.46
C TYR A 113 -14.01 -9.65 -10.26
N LEU A 114 -12.68 -9.58 -10.25
CA LEU A 114 -11.83 -10.56 -10.94
C LEU A 114 -12.01 -11.98 -10.39
N LEU A 115 -12.14 -12.13 -9.06
CA LEU A 115 -12.44 -13.43 -8.43
C LEU A 115 -13.80 -13.96 -8.88
N SER A 116 -14.84 -13.12 -8.91
CA SER A 116 -16.19 -13.49 -9.36
C SER A 116 -16.25 -13.84 -10.85
N ALA A 117 -15.36 -13.26 -11.66
CA ALA A 117 -15.16 -13.61 -13.06
C ALA A 117 -14.36 -14.92 -13.26
N GLY A 118 -14.06 -15.64 -12.18
CA GLY A 118 -13.40 -16.95 -12.22
C GLY A 118 -11.86 -16.89 -12.27
N LEU A 119 -11.24 -15.72 -12.06
CA LEU A 119 -9.78 -15.67 -12.00
C LEU A 119 -9.29 -16.26 -10.68
N PRO A 120 -8.29 -17.17 -10.70
CA PRO A 120 -7.70 -17.68 -9.48
C PRO A 120 -6.98 -16.56 -8.71
N PRO A 121 -6.94 -16.60 -7.36
CA PRO A 121 -6.38 -15.54 -6.51
C PRO A 121 -4.96 -15.11 -6.91
N LEU A 122 -4.08 -16.05 -7.26
CA LEU A 122 -2.72 -15.73 -7.69
C LEU A 122 -2.68 -14.91 -8.99
N LYS A 123 -3.61 -15.12 -9.92
CA LYS A 123 -3.71 -14.28 -11.12
C LYS A 123 -4.21 -12.88 -10.76
N CYS A 124 -5.13 -12.75 -9.82
CA CYS A 124 -5.60 -11.43 -9.36
C CYS A 124 -4.45 -10.57 -8.81
N VAL A 125 -3.47 -11.18 -8.12
CA VAL A 125 -2.25 -10.51 -7.62
C VAL A 125 -1.46 -9.80 -8.73
N PHE A 126 -1.45 -10.34 -9.94
CA PHE A 126 -0.69 -9.75 -11.06
C PHE A 126 -1.57 -8.97 -12.04
N VAL A 127 -2.87 -9.27 -12.13
CA VAL A 127 -3.79 -8.61 -13.08
C VAL A 127 -4.37 -7.32 -12.51
N ALA A 128 -4.86 -7.32 -11.27
CA ALA A 128 -5.48 -6.11 -10.66
C ALA A 128 -4.53 -4.89 -10.65
N PRO A 129 -3.22 -5.03 -10.34
CA PRO A 129 -2.30 -3.91 -10.30
C PRO A 129 -2.03 -3.27 -11.66
N LEU A 130 -2.30 -3.95 -12.77
CA LEU A 130 -2.18 -3.35 -14.10
C LEU A 130 -3.14 -2.17 -14.24
N LEU A 131 -4.40 -2.33 -13.79
CA LEU A 131 -5.39 -1.26 -13.81
C LEU A 131 -4.97 -0.08 -12.92
N PHE A 132 -4.40 -0.38 -11.76
CA PHE A 132 -3.85 0.63 -10.84
C PHE A 132 -2.66 1.38 -11.45
N GLY A 133 -1.70 0.68 -12.04
CA GLY A 133 -0.55 1.29 -12.71
C GLY A 133 -0.96 2.13 -13.92
N PHE A 134 -1.88 1.63 -14.75
CA PHE A 134 -2.38 2.36 -15.92
C PHE A 134 -3.16 3.62 -15.53
N ALA A 135 -3.89 3.59 -14.41
CA ALA A 135 -4.57 4.77 -13.90
C ALA A 135 -3.59 5.93 -13.71
N HIS A 136 -2.30 5.71 -13.45
CA HIS A 136 -1.30 6.77 -13.26
C HIS A 136 -0.66 7.30 -14.55
N VAL A 137 -0.90 6.67 -15.70
CA VAL A 137 -0.37 7.14 -17.00
C VAL A 137 -0.94 8.51 -17.38
N HIS A 138 -2.10 8.90 -16.85
CA HIS A 138 -2.64 10.25 -17.06
C HIS A 138 -1.71 11.37 -16.57
N HIS A 139 -0.88 11.12 -15.54
CA HIS A 139 0.14 12.09 -15.12
C HIS A 139 1.21 12.32 -16.19
N ALA A 140 1.55 11.30 -16.96
CA ALA A 140 2.46 11.42 -18.09
C ALA A 140 1.89 12.36 -19.15
N ILE A 141 0.61 12.18 -19.48
CA ILE A 141 -0.13 12.99 -20.46
C ILE A 141 -0.14 14.45 -20.02
N ASN A 142 -0.42 14.72 -18.74
CA ASN A 142 -0.43 16.07 -18.19
C ASN A 142 0.96 16.72 -18.27
N ARG A 143 2.01 16.01 -17.87
CA ARG A 143 3.40 16.52 -17.94
C ARG A 143 3.84 16.82 -19.37
N LEU A 144 3.45 16.00 -20.34
CA LEU A 144 3.73 16.28 -21.75
C LEU A 144 3.00 17.53 -22.24
N ARG A 145 1.75 17.75 -21.80
CA ARG A 145 0.97 18.96 -22.11
C ARG A 145 1.55 20.22 -21.46
N GLU A 146 2.16 20.08 -20.29
CA GLU A 146 2.86 21.15 -19.56
C GLU A 146 4.24 21.48 -20.16
N GLY A 147 4.67 20.78 -21.22
CA GLY A 147 5.91 21.06 -21.94
C GLY A 147 7.15 20.38 -21.35
N HIS A 148 7.00 19.40 -20.45
CA HIS A 148 8.14 18.65 -19.95
C HIS A 148 8.84 17.83 -21.06
N PRO A 149 10.17 17.67 -21.02
CA PRO A 149 10.91 16.93 -22.04
C PRO A 149 10.43 15.47 -22.15
N PHE A 150 10.09 15.05 -23.37
CA PHE A 150 9.49 13.74 -23.64
C PHE A 150 10.27 12.57 -23.00
N ALA A 151 11.59 12.52 -23.20
CA ALA A 151 12.43 11.44 -22.68
C ALA A 151 12.37 11.34 -21.14
N ILE A 152 12.41 12.48 -20.45
CA ILE A 152 12.32 12.53 -18.98
C ILE A 152 10.94 12.11 -18.51
N THR A 153 9.87 12.59 -19.17
CA THR A 153 8.50 12.22 -18.81
C THR A 153 8.26 10.72 -19.01
N VAL A 154 8.77 10.13 -20.09
CA VAL A 154 8.65 8.68 -20.33
C VAL A 154 9.37 7.88 -19.25
N VAL A 155 10.62 8.22 -18.92
CA VAL A 155 11.39 7.53 -17.85
C VAL A 155 10.66 7.62 -16.52
N ASN A 156 10.20 8.81 -16.14
CA ASN A 156 9.45 9.01 -14.89
C ASN A 156 8.14 8.22 -14.87
N THR A 157 7.47 8.11 -16.02
CA THR A 157 6.21 7.36 -16.14
C THR A 157 6.44 5.86 -16.02
N ILE A 158 7.48 5.33 -16.67
CA ILE A 158 7.85 3.91 -16.55
C ILE A 158 8.21 3.60 -15.10
N PHE A 159 9.01 4.45 -14.46
CA PHE A 159 9.38 4.28 -13.06
C PHE A 159 8.14 4.31 -12.16
N GLN A 160 7.26 5.31 -12.34
CA GLN A 160 6.02 5.44 -11.59
C GLN A 160 5.11 4.22 -11.80
N PHE A 161 4.97 3.73 -13.04
CA PHE A 161 4.20 2.54 -13.37
C PHE A 161 4.77 1.29 -12.69
N CYS A 162 6.07 1.03 -12.82
CA CYS A 162 6.71 -0.14 -12.20
C CYS A 162 6.56 -0.12 -10.68
N TYR A 163 6.80 1.03 -10.05
CA TYR A 163 6.68 1.20 -8.60
C TYR A 163 5.23 0.99 -8.12
N THR A 164 4.27 1.64 -8.77
CA THR A 164 2.84 1.49 -8.41
C THR A 164 2.32 0.09 -8.68
N TYR A 165 2.76 -0.55 -9.77
CA TYR A 165 2.43 -1.94 -10.09
C TYR A 165 2.92 -2.92 -9.01
N LEU A 166 4.20 -2.82 -8.60
CA LEU A 166 4.77 -3.68 -7.56
C LEU A 166 4.06 -3.51 -6.21
N PHE A 167 3.79 -2.26 -5.82
CA PHE A 167 2.98 -1.99 -4.63
C PHE A 167 1.57 -2.57 -4.75
N GLY A 168 0.93 -2.40 -5.92
CA GLY A 168 -0.38 -2.96 -6.21
C GLY A 168 -0.40 -4.47 -6.04
N ALA A 169 0.60 -5.18 -6.57
CA ALA A 169 0.69 -6.63 -6.46
C ALA A 169 0.84 -7.07 -5.00
N TYR A 170 1.70 -6.40 -4.24
CA TYR A 170 1.84 -6.65 -2.81
C TYR A 170 0.53 -6.40 -2.04
N ALA A 171 -0.13 -5.28 -2.30
CA ALA A 171 -1.38 -4.90 -1.66
C ALA A 171 -2.51 -5.89 -1.96
N THR A 172 -2.63 -6.35 -3.21
CA THR A 172 -3.60 -7.40 -3.58
C THR A 172 -3.27 -8.72 -2.90
N TYR A 173 -1.99 -9.11 -2.83
CA TYR A 173 -1.57 -10.29 -2.08
C TYR A 173 -1.94 -10.18 -0.59
N ALA A 174 -1.65 -9.04 0.03
CA ALA A 174 -1.96 -8.77 1.43
C ALA A 174 -3.48 -8.84 1.67
N LEU A 175 -4.30 -8.18 0.84
CA LEU A 175 -5.76 -8.25 0.91
C LEU A 175 -6.26 -9.70 0.84
N LEU A 176 -5.80 -10.48 -0.14
CA LEU A 176 -6.25 -11.86 -0.32
C LEU A 176 -5.86 -12.78 0.85
N LYS A 177 -4.82 -12.41 1.62
CA LYS A 177 -4.34 -13.16 2.79
C LYS A 177 -5.01 -12.73 4.09
N THR A 178 -5.29 -11.45 4.27
CA THR A 178 -5.84 -10.91 5.52
C THR A 178 -7.34 -10.64 5.47
N ASN A 179 -7.90 -10.53 4.27
CA ASN A 179 -9.25 -10.03 4.00
C ASN A 179 -9.53 -8.68 4.69
N ASP A 180 -8.52 -7.81 4.73
CA ASP A 180 -8.56 -6.56 5.49
C ASP A 180 -8.03 -5.40 4.66
N VAL A 181 -8.98 -4.63 4.11
CA VAL A 181 -8.68 -3.45 3.30
C VAL A 181 -8.08 -2.32 4.14
N MET A 182 -8.38 -2.23 5.43
CA MET A 182 -7.88 -1.16 6.30
C MET A 182 -6.36 -1.29 6.51
N SER A 183 -5.88 -2.53 6.64
CA SER A 183 -4.45 -2.81 6.67
C SER A 183 -3.73 -2.36 5.40
N VAL A 184 -4.34 -2.60 4.23
CA VAL A 184 -3.76 -2.20 2.94
C VAL A 184 -3.78 -0.68 2.75
N ILE A 185 -4.87 0.00 3.15
CA ILE A 185 -4.94 1.47 3.21
C ILE A 185 -3.81 2.01 4.10
N ALA A 186 -3.59 1.44 5.27
CA ALA A 186 -2.51 1.86 6.16
C ALA A 186 -1.12 1.65 5.52
N CYS A 187 -0.91 0.54 4.81
CA CYS A 187 0.33 0.31 4.05
C CYS A 187 0.54 1.39 2.98
N HIS A 188 -0.52 1.73 2.23
CA HIS A 188 -0.47 2.76 1.20
C HIS A 188 -0.15 4.13 1.81
N SER A 189 -0.89 4.56 2.84
CA SER A 189 -0.62 5.81 3.56
C SER A 189 0.82 5.87 4.07
N PHE A 190 1.34 4.76 4.60
CA PHE A 190 2.73 4.68 5.07
C PHE A 190 3.75 4.80 3.94
N CYS A 191 3.53 4.14 2.79
CA CYS A 191 4.38 4.29 1.61
C CYS A 191 4.38 5.73 1.10
N ASN A 192 3.22 6.38 1.01
CA ASN A 192 3.11 7.78 0.60
C ASN A 192 3.80 8.72 1.60
N PHE A 193 3.72 8.40 2.89
CA PHE A 193 4.39 9.15 3.93
C PHE A 193 5.92 9.03 3.86
N MET A 194 6.45 7.83 3.66
CA MET A 194 7.89 7.60 3.61
C MET A 194 8.52 7.99 2.26
N GLY A 195 7.73 8.00 1.18
CA GLY A 195 8.18 8.33 -0.16
C GLY A 195 9.12 7.29 -0.76
N LEU A 196 9.85 7.70 -1.81
CA LEU A 196 10.82 6.84 -2.47
C LEU A 196 12.10 6.69 -1.63
N PRO A 197 12.74 5.50 -1.64
CA PRO A 197 13.97 5.29 -0.93
C PRO A 197 15.08 6.20 -1.45
N MET A 198 15.67 7.01 -0.58
CA MET A 198 16.80 7.88 -0.90
C MET A 198 18.11 7.13 -0.71
N LEU A 199 19.00 7.20 -1.70
CA LEU A 199 20.35 6.64 -1.58
C LEU A 199 21.30 7.65 -0.91
N PRO A 200 22.29 7.18 -0.11
CA PRO A 200 23.33 8.05 0.43
C PRO A 200 24.06 8.81 -0.68
N SER A 201 24.00 10.14 -0.63
CA SER A 201 24.68 11.02 -1.59
C SER A 201 25.92 11.65 -0.95
N PRO A 202 27.04 11.81 -1.68
CA PRO A 202 28.20 12.55 -1.19
C PRO A 202 27.88 13.99 -0.72
N ASN A 203 26.81 14.59 -1.25
CA ASN A 203 26.36 15.92 -0.86
C ASN A 203 25.71 15.95 0.54
N ASP A 204 25.28 14.80 1.06
CA ASP A 204 24.78 14.64 2.42
C ASP A 204 25.86 13.95 3.27
N ARG A 205 26.84 14.75 3.71
CA ARG A 205 28.04 14.24 4.41
C ARG A 205 27.69 13.44 5.66
N GLU A 206 26.66 13.84 6.40
CA GLU A 206 26.20 13.17 7.62
C GLU A 206 25.77 11.74 7.33
N VAL A 207 24.94 11.54 6.31
CA VAL A 207 24.47 10.21 5.92
C VAL A 207 25.58 9.43 5.20
N TYR A 208 26.39 10.09 4.38
CA TYR A 208 27.39 9.45 3.53
C TYR A 208 28.54 8.79 4.31
N VAL A 209 28.93 9.35 5.46
CA VAL A 209 29.91 8.73 6.36
C VAL A 209 29.39 7.37 6.87
N HIS A 210 28.07 7.23 7.02
CA HIS A 210 27.41 6.00 7.46
C HIS A 210 26.83 5.14 6.32
N ARG A 211 27.19 5.40 5.06
CA ARG A 211 26.60 4.73 3.89
C ARG A 211 26.62 3.20 3.95
N GLY A 212 27.66 2.60 4.53
CA GLY A 212 27.75 1.14 4.71
C GLY A 212 26.61 0.59 5.57
N TRP A 213 26.29 1.28 6.67
CA TRP A 213 25.15 0.94 7.54
C TRP A 213 23.81 1.17 6.84
N VAL A 214 23.70 2.22 6.02
CA VAL A 214 22.48 2.48 5.24
C VAL A 214 22.25 1.39 4.18
N TYR A 215 23.29 0.96 3.46
CA TYR A 215 23.15 -0.15 2.52
C TYR A 215 22.84 -1.48 3.23
N ALA A 216 23.45 -1.73 4.38
CA ALA A 216 23.14 -2.90 5.19
C ALA A 216 21.68 -2.91 5.68
N SER A 217 21.14 -1.75 6.09
CA SER A 217 19.73 -1.64 6.51
C SER A 217 18.76 -1.79 5.34
N TYR A 218 19.10 -1.30 4.13
CA TYR A 218 18.34 -1.60 2.91
C TYR A 218 18.30 -3.11 2.63
N PHE A 219 19.46 -3.78 2.65
CA PHE A 219 19.53 -5.21 2.39
C PHE A 219 18.79 -6.03 3.45
N PHE A 220 18.96 -5.67 4.72
CA PHE A 220 18.23 -6.28 5.83
C PHE A 220 16.72 -6.13 5.65
N GLY A 221 16.24 -4.91 5.38
CA GLY A 221 14.82 -4.64 5.17
C GLY A 221 14.23 -5.43 4.00
N LEU A 222 14.93 -5.48 2.87
CA LEU A 222 14.53 -6.28 1.71
C LEU A 222 14.52 -7.78 2.01
N SER A 223 15.49 -8.27 2.77
CA SER A 223 15.58 -9.68 3.16
C SER A 223 14.43 -10.08 4.09
N VAL A 224 14.15 -9.27 5.11
CA VAL A 224 13.01 -9.46 6.03
C VAL A 224 11.70 -9.38 5.27
N PHE A 225 11.55 -8.42 4.37
CA PHE A 225 10.37 -8.30 3.51
C PHE A 225 10.17 -9.56 2.65
N THR A 226 11.23 -10.03 1.98
CA THR A 226 11.13 -11.21 1.11
C THR A 226 10.83 -12.48 1.91
N PHE A 227 11.50 -12.68 3.05
CA PHE A 227 11.25 -13.83 3.93
C PHE A 227 9.86 -13.77 4.58
N GLY A 228 9.34 -12.56 4.81
CA GLY A 228 7.97 -12.35 5.27
C GLY A 228 6.96 -13.08 4.39
N PHE A 229 7.10 -13.07 3.06
CA PHE A 229 6.17 -13.82 2.19
C PHE A 229 6.14 -15.32 2.46
N VAL A 230 7.25 -15.93 2.89
CA VAL A 230 7.30 -17.36 3.24
C VAL A 230 6.50 -17.62 4.51
N ILE A 231 6.70 -16.81 5.55
CA ILE A 231 5.98 -16.92 6.83
C ILE A 231 4.46 -16.68 6.62
N TYR A 232 4.12 -15.65 5.84
CA TYR A 232 2.74 -15.30 5.49
C TYR A 232 2.09 -16.35 4.57
N GLY A 233 2.88 -16.96 3.69
CA GLY A 233 2.44 -18.00 2.76
C GLY A 233 2.08 -19.30 3.48
N SER A 234 2.83 -19.66 4.51
CA SER A 234 2.64 -20.90 5.29
C SER A 234 1.58 -20.79 6.40
N ALA A 235 1.30 -19.59 6.93
CA ALA A 235 0.37 -19.40 8.04
C ALA A 235 -1.11 -19.26 7.62
N ALA A 236 -1.39 -19.05 6.33
CA ALA A 236 -2.75 -18.88 5.84
C ALA A 236 -3.41 -20.26 5.63
N LYS A 237 -4.34 -20.64 6.53
CA LYS A 237 -5.38 -21.60 6.15
C LYS A 237 -6.08 -21.05 4.90
N PRO A 238 -6.38 -21.88 3.88
CA PRO A 238 -7.16 -21.43 2.75
C PRO A 238 -8.41 -20.76 3.31
N ALA A 239 -8.67 -19.52 2.90
CA ALA A 239 -9.94 -18.87 3.19
C ALA A 239 -11.03 -19.90 2.85
N GLY A 240 -11.89 -20.19 3.82
CA GLY A 240 -13.04 -21.08 3.63
C GLY A 240 -13.63 -20.74 2.27
N ALA A 241 -13.60 -21.73 1.39
CA ALA A 241 -13.64 -21.51 -0.03
C ALA A 241 -14.80 -20.56 -0.38
N LEU A 242 -14.50 -19.55 -1.20
CA LEU A 242 -15.51 -18.98 -2.11
C LEU A 242 -16.11 -20.05 -3.06
N GLY A 243 -15.80 -21.34 -2.86
CA GLY A 243 -16.37 -22.50 -3.54
C GLY A 243 -17.76 -22.93 -3.03
N ASP A 244 -18.32 -22.28 -2.01
CA ASP A 244 -19.75 -22.42 -1.67
C ASP A 244 -20.65 -21.43 -2.43
N LEU A 245 -20.12 -20.72 -3.43
CA LEU A 245 -20.93 -20.04 -4.44
C LEU A 245 -21.15 -21.02 -5.59
N THR A 246 -22.08 -21.96 -5.39
CA THR A 246 -22.70 -22.71 -6.47
C THR A 246 -23.43 -21.71 -7.37
N PHE A 247 -22.91 -21.52 -8.57
CA PHE A 247 -23.66 -20.91 -9.67
C PHE A 247 -24.45 -22.03 -10.33
N ASP A 248 -25.68 -22.23 -9.87
CA ASP A 248 -26.71 -22.99 -10.59
C ASP A 248 -27.54 -22.03 -11.46
#